data_AF-A0A7S0VP90-F1
#
_entry.id   AF-A0A7S0VP90-F1
#
_cell.length_a   1.000
_cell.length_b   1.000
_cell.length_c   1.000
_cell.angle_alpha   90.00
_cell.angle_beta   90.00
_cell.angle_gamma   90.00
#
_symmetry.space_group_name_H-M   'P 1'
#
loop_
_entity.id
_entity.type
_entity.pdbx_description
1 polymer ?
#
loop_
_entity_poly.entity_id
_entity_poly.type
_entity_poly.pdbx_seq_one_letter_code
_entity_poly.pdbx_strand_id
1 'polypeptide(L)'
;RRAFGREDSKSTRDLYTALWIPDLFMKRVEADGDWSLFCPNEAPGLSHVWGDDFDNLYGRYEQEGRARRTISAQKLWFRILQAQVDTGTPFMVYKDSVNRKSNQQNLGTIQGGSLNGDVVQFAEGGEMSACPF
;
A
#
# COMPACT_ATOMS: atom_id res chain seq x y z
N ARG A 1 -2.07 1.98 36.21
CA ARG A 1 -2.53 3.07 35.31
C ARG A 1 -1.28 3.55 34.56
N ARG A 2 -1.18 3.29 33.25
CA ARG A 2 0.01 3.68 32.45
C ARG A 2 -0.20 5.11 31.92
N ALA A 3 0.85 5.91 31.98
CA ALA A 3 0.84 7.30 31.55
C ALA A 3 0.83 7.36 30.02
N PHE A 4 -0.18 8.00 29.43
CA PHE A 4 -0.24 8.31 28.00
C PHE A 4 0.82 9.36 27.65
N GLY A 5 1.97 8.93 27.14
CA GLY A 5 3.02 9.81 26.61
C GLY A 5 2.85 10.12 25.12
N ARG A 6 3.60 11.11 24.61
CA ARG A 6 3.66 11.49 23.17
C ARG A 6 4.21 10.37 22.26
N GLU A 7 4.85 9.35 22.84
CA GLU A 7 5.22 8.11 22.15
C GLU A 7 4.06 7.12 22.09
N ASP A 8 3.25 7.02 23.15
CA ASP A 8 2.04 6.17 23.14
C ASP A 8 1.04 6.68 22.11
N SER A 9 0.97 7.99 21.85
CA SER A 9 0.10 8.56 20.81
C SER A 9 0.50 8.20 19.37
N LYS A 10 1.72 7.68 19.16
CA LYS A 10 2.17 7.16 17.85
C LYS A 10 1.99 5.65 17.72
N SER A 11 1.61 5.00 18.81
CA SER A 11 1.58 3.55 18.95
C SER A 11 0.13 3.05 18.80
N THR A 12 -0.19 2.51 17.63
CA THR A 12 -1.49 1.86 17.36
C THR A 12 -1.39 0.34 17.58
N ARG A 13 -0.97 -0.09 18.77
CA ARG A 13 -0.72 -1.51 19.09
C ARG A 13 -1.97 -2.39 18.98
N ASP A 14 -3.15 -1.78 19.10
CA ASP A 14 -4.43 -2.48 18.98
C ASP A 14 -4.94 -2.57 17.53
N LEU A 15 -4.18 -2.05 16.55
CA LEU A 15 -4.50 -2.15 15.12
C LEU A 15 -3.59 -3.15 14.42
N TYR A 16 -4.18 -3.92 13.50
CA TYR A 16 -3.43 -4.72 12.54
C TYR A 16 -3.07 -3.86 11.32
N THR A 17 -1.86 -4.04 10.81
CA THR A 17 -1.36 -3.27 9.66
C THR A 17 -1.09 -4.18 8.47
N ALA A 18 -1.36 -3.68 7.27
CA ALA A 18 -1.08 -4.34 6.01
C ALA A 18 -0.51 -3.34 5.00
N LEU A 19 0.27 -3.84 4.05
CA LEU A 19 0.77 -3.07 2.91
C LEU A 19 0.09 -3.55 1.64
N TRP A 20 -0.41 -2.58 0.87
CA TRP A 20 -0.96 -2.78 -0.47
C TRP A 20 0.10 -2.41 -1.50
N ILE A 21 0.86 -3.40 -1.96
CA ILE A 21 2.14 -3.24 -2.63
C ILE A 21 1.96 -3.33 -4.15
N PRO A 22 2.26 -2.28 -4.93
CA PRO A 22 2.29 -2.36 -6.39
C PRO A 22 3.52 -3.15 -6.87
N ASP A 23 3.40 -3.84 -8.01
CA ASP A 23 4.48 -4.61 -8.64
C ASP A 23 5.69 -3.70 -8.89
N LEU A 24 5.48 -2.42 -9.26
CA LEU A 24 6.55 -1.44 -9.46
C LEU A 24 7.50 -1.31 -8.26
N PHE A 25 6.97 -1.33 -7.04
CA PHE A 25 7.82 -1.24 -5.85
C PHE A 25 8.79 -2.41 -5.79
N MET A 26 8.30 -3.64 -6.04
CA MET A 26 9.13 -4.84 -6.05
C MET A 26 10.15 -4.82 -7.20
N LYS A 27 9.75 -4.39 -8.40
CA LYS A 27 10.66 -4.18 -9.53
C LYS A 27 11.80 -3.22 -9.16
N ARG A 28 11.50 -2.13 -8.43
CA ARG A 28 12.52 -1.17 -7.98
C ARG A 28 13.39 -1.70 -6.85
N VAL A 29 12.87 -2.53 -5.95
CA VAL A 29 13.68 -3.21 -4.92
C VAL A 29 14.71 -4.12 -5.59
N GLU A 30 14.28 -4.94 -6.55
CA GLU A 30 15.14 -5.87 -7.29
C GLU A 30 16.22 -5.13 -8.09
N ALA A 31 15.87 -4.02 -8.73
CA ALA A 31 16.78 -3.21 -9.53
C ALA A 31 17.67 -2.23 -8.73
N ASP A 32 17.63 -2.27 -7.39
CA ASP A 32 18.27 -1.27 -6.51
C ASP A 32 17.95 0.19 -6.89
N GLY A 33 16.68 0.42 -7.27
CA GLY A 33 16.18 1.72 -7.66
C GLY A 33 15.70 2.58 -6.49
N ASP A 34 15.31 3.80 -6.82
CA ASP A 34 14.72 4.75 -5.89
C ASP A 34 13.20 4.63 -5.81
N TRP A 35 12.63 4.93 -4.65
CA TRP A 35 11.20 4.97 -4.40
C TRP A 35 10.79 6.36 -3.90
N SER A 36 9.87 6.99 -4.61
CA SER A 36 9.29 8.30 -4.31
C SER A 36 8.04 8.18 -3.44
N LEU A 37 8.00 8.99 -2.38
CA LEU A 37 6.90 9.12 -1.44
C LEU A 37 6.09 10.36 -1.79
N PHE A 38 4.80 10.16 -2.01
CA PHE A 38 3.86 11.21 -2.42
C PHE A 38 2.85 11.53 -1.33
N CYS A 39 2.37 12.77 -1.31
CA CYS A 39 1.16 13.12 -0.59
C CYS A 39 -0.06 12.86 -1.49
N PRO A 40 -1.09 12.11 -1.05
CA PRO A 40 -2.26 11.82 -1.88
C PRO A 40 -3.02 13.07 -2.37
N ASN A 41 -2.93 14.19 -1.63
CA ASN A 41 -3.52 15.46 -2.06
C ASN A 41 -2.74 16.12 -3.22
N GLU A 42 -1.43 15.95 -3.25
CA GLU A 42 -0.56 16.49 -4.30
C GLU A 42 -0.49 15.54 -5.51
N ALA A 43 -0.62 14.23 -5.29
CA ALA A 43 -0.57 13.18 -6.29
C ALA A 43 -1.81 12.27 -6.20
N PRO A 44 -3.00 12.76 -6.58
CA PRO A 44 -4.24 12.01 -6.44
C PRO A 44 -4.32 10.85 -7.43
N GLY A 45 -5.18 9.87 -7.13
CA GLY A 45 -5.54 8.79 -8.06
C GLY A 45 -4.65 7.55 -8.03
N LEU A 46 -3.47 7.59 -7.37
CA LEU A 46 -2.58 6.41 -7.28
C LEU A 46 -3.23 5.19 -6.62
N SER A 47 -4.20 5.38 -5.73
CA SER A 47 -5.00 4.29 -5.13
C SER A 47 -6.06 3.72 -6.08
N HIS A 48 -6.47 4.47 -7.11
CA HIS A 48 -7.56 4.13 -8.02
C HIS A 48 -7.10 3.48 -9.33
N VAL A 49 -5.80 3.32 -9.55
CA VAL A 49 -5.22 2.65 -10.73
C VAL A 49 -4.27 1.55 -10.29
N TRP A 50 -4.04 0.53 -11.11
CA TRP A 50 -3.13 -0.59 -10.83
C TRP A 50 -2.39 -1.02 -12.11
N GLY A 51 -1.35 -1.84 -11.97
CA GLY A 51 -0.56 -2.32 -13.11
C GLY A 51 0.07 -1.18 -13.91
N ASP A 52 0.03 -1.26 -15.24
CA ASP A 52 0.69 -0.29 -16.12
C ASP A 52 0.14 1.13 -15.96
N ASP A 53 -1.16 1.29 -15.64
CA ASP A 53 -1.75 2.61 -15.37
C ASP A 53 -1.17 3.23 -14.09
N PHE A 54 -0.88 2.41 -13.08
CA PHE A 54 -0.17 2.87 -11.90
C PHE A 54 1.28 3.24 -12.23
N ASP A 55 2.00 2.39 -12.97
CA ASP A 55 3.39 2.63 -13.34
C ASP A 55 3.54 3.95 -14.12
N ASN A 56 2.65 4.19 -15.07
CA ASN A 56 2.60 5.42 -15.87
C ASN A 56 2.27 6.66 -15.03
N LEU A 57 1.23 6.59 -14.20
CA LEU A 57 0.81 7.72 -13.35
C LEU A 57 1.87 8.08 -12.31
N TYR A 58 2.46 7.05 -11.69
CA TYR A 58 3.54 7.20 -10.72
C TYR A 58 4.76 7.86 -11.36
N GLY A 59 5.23 7.33 -12.50
CA GLY A 59 6.35 7.90 -13.24
C GLY A 59 6.11 9.34 -13.68
N ARG A 60 4.89 9.67 -14.11
CA ARG A 60 4.50 11.06 -14.42
C ARG A 60 4.66 11.98 -13.21
N TYR A 61 4.18 11.57 -12.04
CA TYR A 61 4.31 12.40 -10.83
C TYR A 61 5.76 12.56 -10.34
N GLU A 62 6.63 11.59 -10.62
CA GLU A 62 8.07 11.77 -10.41
C GLU A 62 8.66 12.82 -11.36
N GLN A 63 8.31 12.78 -12.64
CA GLN A 63 8.77 13.76 -13.65
C GLN A 63 8.27 15.18 -13.35
N GLU A 64 7.05 15.30 -12.82
CA GLU A 64 6.46 16.58 -12.40
C GLU A 64 7.06 17.11 -11.07
N GLY A 65 7.95 16.36 -10.41
CA GLY A 65 8.58 16.78 -9.17
C GLY A 65 7.63 16.81 -7.96
N ARG A 66 6.53 16.05 -8.00
CA ARG A 66 5.54 16.00 -6.91
C ARG A 66 5.95 15.14 -5.72
N ALA A 67 7.09 14.46 -5.82
CA ALA A 67 7.60 13.62 -4.74
C ALA A 67 8.03 14.49 -3.56
N ARG A 68 7.50 14.20 -2.37
CA ARG A 68 7.93 14.89 -1.14
C ARG A 68 9.28 14.40 -0.64
N ARG A 69 9.58 13.13 -0.92
CA ARG A 69 10.82 12.50 -0.53
C ARG A 69 11.08 11.29 -1.41
N THR A 70 12.33 11.10 -1.80
CA THR A 70 12.78 9.91 -2.51
C THR A 70 13.80 9.17 -1.64
N ILE A 71 13.69 7.85 -1.58
CA ILE A 71 14.54 6.96 -0.77
C ILE A 71 14.86 5.70 -1.57
N SER A 72 16.00 5.05 -1.30
CA SER A 72 16.29 3.72 -1.87
C SER A 72 15.14 2.74 -1.56
N ALA A 73 14.67 2.05 -2.60
CA ALA A 73 13.61 1.05 -2.48
C ALA A 73 14.07 -0.12 -1.59
N GLN A 74 15.31 -0.58 -1.73
CA GLN A 74 15.89 -1.61 -0.85
C GLN A 74 15.92 -1.16 0.60
N LYS A 75 16.30 0.09 0.88
CA LYS A 75 16.31 0.61 2.25
C LYS A 75 14.91 0.60 2.87
N LEU A 76 13.87 0.94 2.10
CA LEU A 76 12.48 0.83 2.57
C LEU A 76 12.09 -0.63 2.78
N TRP A 77 12.45 -1.51 1.85
CA TRP A 77 12.18 -2.94 1.94
C TRP A 77 12.78 -3.58 3.20
N PHE A 78 14.05 -3.31 3.50
CA PHE A 78 14.69 -3.79 4.73
C PHE A 78 13.98 -3.28 5.99
N ARG A 79 13.43 -2.06 5.98
CA ARG A 79 12.65 -1.54 7.10
C ARG A 79 11.32 -2.26 7.27
N ILE A 80 10.66 -2.64 6.18
CA ILE A 80 9.44 -3.46 6.20
C ILE A 80 9.75 -4.84 6.78
N LEU A 81 10.80 -5.50 6.28
CA LEU A 81 11.22 -6.81 6.79
C LEU A 81 11.59 -6.77 8.27
N GLN A 82 12.32 -5.74 8.71
CA GLN A 82 12.63 -5.57 10.13
C GLN A 82 11.36 -5.43 10.97
N ALA A 83 10.38 -4.65 10.52
CA ALA A 83 9.09 -4.51 11.22
C ALA A 83 8.34 -5.86 11.33
N GLN A 84 8.40 -6.68 10.29
CA GLN A 84 7.83 -8.03 10.31
C GLN A 84 8.56 -8.96 11.28
N VAL A 85 9.90 -8.88 11.35
CA VAL A 85 10.68 -9.65 12.32
C VAL A 85 10.35 -9.24 13.76
N ASP A 86 10.20 -7.93 14.01
CA ASP A 86 10.01 -7.39 15.35
C ASP A 86 8.57 -7.59 15.87
N THR A 87 7.56 -7.48 14.98
CA THR A 87 6.15 -7.40 15.38
C THR A 87 5.23 -8.40 14.68
N GLY A 88 5.72 -9.14 13.70
CA GLY A 88 4.91 -10.04 12.85
C GLY A 88 4.04 -9.31 11.81
N THR A 89 4.10 -7.98 11.74
CA THR A 89 3.31 -7.12 10.85
C THR A 89 4.22 -6.09 10.16
N PRO A 90 3.85 -5.53 8.99
CA PRO A 90 2.56 -5.62 8.31
C PRO A 90 2.34 -6.92 7.51
N PHE A 91 1.07 -7.27 7.27
CA PHE A 91 0.71 -8.22 6.22
C PHE A 91 1.09 -7.67 4.84
N MET A 92 1.44 -8.55 3.91
CA MET A 92 1.92 -8.17 2.57
C MET A 92 0.89 -8.60 1.53
N VAL A 93 0.31 -7.63 0.82
CA VAL A 93 -0.66 -7.92 -0.24
C VAL A 93 -0.24 -7.23 -1.53
N TYR A 94 -0.14 -8.01 -2.61
CA TYR A 94 0.31 -7.51 -3.91
C TYR A 94 -0.88 -6.98 -4.72
N LYS A 95 -1.01 -5.66 -4.73
CA LYS A 95 -2.11 -4.90 -5.35
C LYS A 95 -2.43 -5.35 -6.77
N ASP A 96 -1.40 -5.42 -7.60
CA ASP A 96 -1.59 -5.69 -9.03
C ASP A 96 -1.95 -7.15 -9.26
N SER A 97 -1.39 -8.07 -8.47
CA SER A 97 -1.79 -9.48 -8.50
C SER A 97 -3.25 -9.68 -8.08
N VAL A 98 -3.71 -8.95 -7.06
CA VAL A 98 -5.11 -9.00 -6.63
C VAL A 98 -6.04 -8.47 -7.72
N ASN A 99 -5.77 -7.27 -8.23
CA ASN A 99 -6.64 -6.62 -9.20
C ASN A 99 -6.68 -7.40 -10.54
N ARG A 100 -5.53 -7.87 -11.03
CA ARG A 100 -5.42 -8.62 -12.30
C ARG A 100 -6.16 -9.95 -12.31
N LYS A 101 -6.29 -10.60 -11.15
CA LYS A 101 -6.90 -11.93 -11.02
C LYS A 101 -8.31 -11.89 -10.45
N SER A 102 -8.83 -10.69 -10.14
CA SER A 102 -10.17 -10.54 -9.60
C SER A 102 -11.21 -10.57 -10.71
N ASN A 103 -12.26 -11.37 -10.52
CA ASN A 103 -13.44 -11.33 -11.38
C ASN A 103 -14.25 -10.03 -11.24
N GLN A 104 -13.88 -9.13 -10.32
CA GLN A 104 -14.49 -7.82 -10.10
C GLN A 104 -13.70 -6.67 -10.74
N GLN A 105 -12.69 -6.96 -11.56
CA GLN A 105 -11.87 -5.92 -12.23
C GLN A 105 -12.69 -4.94 -13.08
N ASN A 106 -13.88 -5.35 -13.54
CA ASN A 106 -14.81 -4.54 -14.31
C ASN A 106 -15.53 -3.45 -13.48
N LEU A 107 -15.50 -3.55 -12.16
CA LEU A 107 -16.14 -2.58 -11.26
C LEU A 107 -15.19 -1.42 -10.90
N GLY A 108 -13.88 -1.67 -10.93
CA GLY A 108 -12.85 -0.68 -10.64
C GLY A 108 -11.69 -1.29 -9.85
N THR A 109 -10.81 -0.42 -9.34
CA THR A 109 -9.64 -0.84 -8.58
C THR A 109 -10.00 -1.22 -7.16
N ILE A 110 -9.69 -2.45 -6.76
CA ILE A 110 -9.73 -2.92 -5.38
C ILE A 110 -8.61 -2.24 -4.60
N GLN A 111 -8.98 -1.55 -3.51
CA GLN A 111 -8.08 -0.69 -2.73
C GLN A 111 -7.65 -1.29 -1.38
N GLY A 112 -8.18 -2.45 -1.01
CA GLY A 112 -7.89 -3.11 0.25
C GLY A 112 -8.49 -4.52 0.33
N GLY A 113 -8.43 -5.11 1.51
CA GLY A 113 -8.95 -6.45 1.79
C GLY A 113 -9.41 -6.61 3.24
N SER A 114 -9.90 -7.80 3.56
CA SER A 114 -10.30 -8.19 4.92
C SER A 114 -9.11 -8.18 5.89
N LEU A 115 -9.43 -8.24 7.19
CA LEU A 115 -8.44 -8.31 8.27
C LEU A 115 -7.46 -9.48 8.12
N ASN A 116 -7.92 -10.61 7.58
CA ASN A 116 -7.14 -11.82 7.40
C ASN A 116 -6.41 -11.88 6.05
N GLY A 117 -6.65 -10.91 5.16
CA GLY A 117 -6.04 -10.83 3.83
C GLY A 117 -6.52 -11.88 2.81
N ASP A 118 -7.53 -12.68 3.16
CA ASP A 118 -8.11 -13.76 2.36
C ASP A 118 -9.24 -13.29 1.42
N VAL A 119 -9.92 -12.21 1.79
CA VAL A 119 -11.00 -11.63 1.00
C VAL A 119 -10.58 -10.27 0.45
N VAL A 120 -10.67 -10.16 -0.87
CA VAL A 120 -10.39 -8.93 -1.63
C VAL A 120 -11.60 -8.65 -2.51
N GLN A 121 -12.28 -7.55 -2.24
CA GLN A 121 -13.52 -7.17 -2.91
C GLN A 121 -13.50 -5.68 -3.24
N PHE A 122 -14.17 -5.32 -4.33
CA PHE A 122 -14.40 -3.93 -4.69
C PHE A 122 -15.29 -3.24 -3.66
N ALA A 123 -14.97 -1.99 -3.37
CA ALA A 123 -15.76 -1.10 -2.52
C ALA A 123 -15.52 0.35 -2.95
N GLU A 124 -16.59 1.11 -3.18
CA GLU A 124 -16.53 2.54 -3.50
C GLU A 124 -17.70 3.29 -2.86
N GLY A 125 -17.49 4.56 -2.48
CA GLY A 125 -18.57 5.55 -2.37
C GLY A 125 -19.77 5.23 -1.46
N GLY A 126 -19.60 4.37 -0.45
CA GLY A 126 -20.69 3.94 0.46
C GLY A 126 -21.03 2.45 0.38
N GLU A 127 -20.45 1.72 -0.57
CA GLU A 127 -20.52 0.26 -0.62
C GLU A 127 -19.56 -0.35 0.41
N MET A 128 -20.10 -1.17 1.31
CA MET A 128 -19.30 -2.00 2.20
C MET A 128 -19.25 -3.42 1.63
N SER A 129 -18.06 -3.85 1.23
CA SER A 129 -17.79 -5.25 0.90
C SER A 129 -17.93 -6.12 2.15
N ALA A 130 -18.52 -7.31 2.01
CA ALA A 130 -18.74 -8.24 3.12
C ALA A 130 -18.05 -9.58 2.85
N CYS A 131 -17.49 -10.19 3.91
CA CYS A 131 -17.00 -11.56 3.86
C CYS A 131 -18.17 -12.50 4.22
N PRO A 132 -18.73 -13.28 3.27
CA PRO A 132 -19.75 -14.27 3.61
C PRO A 132 -19.10 -15.48 4.27
N PHE A 133 -19.12 -15.47 5.62
CA PHE A 133 -18.64 -16.50 6.56
C PHE A 133 -17.12 -16.71 6.61
#